data_AF-A0A063BNU9-F1
#
_entry.id   AF-A0A063BNU9-F1
#
_cell.length_a   1.000
_cell.length_b   1.000
_cell.length_c   1.000
_cell.angle_alpha   90.00
_cell.angle_beta   90.00
_cell.angle_gamma   90.00
#
_symmetry.space_group_name_H-M   'P 1'
#
loop_
_entity.id
_entity.type
_entity.pdbx_description
1 polymer ?
#
loop_
_entity_poly.entity_id
_entity_poly.type
_entity_poly.pdbx_seq_one_letter_code
_entity_poly.pdbx_strand_id
1 'polypeptide(L)'
;MSTEHQQYSTENQRDRIRDYATRRGLEIVRTYADEGKSGLRIDGRQALQNLISDVVNGKADFSVILVYDVSRWGRFQDADESAYYEYICRRAGIQVAYCAEQFENDGSPVSTIVKGVKRAMAGEYSRELSAKVFAGQCRLIEMGFRQGGPAGYGLRRILVDDHGLMKTELRRGEHKSLQTDRVILMPGPESEVRTVNLIYEWFIDESLNECEIAARLNGMRVRTDLDREWTRATVREVLTNEKYIGNNVYNRVSFKLKKTRVTNTPDMWIRRESAFQAIVPSETFYTAQGIMRARARHYSNEELIERLRNLYRSRGFLSGVVIDETDGMPSTSVYVYRFGSLIRAYQAVGFTPGRDYRYIETNRFLRQLHPEIVVQTERKIADLGGTVIRDPATDLLTVNDEFTACIVLARCQAHDNGRNHWKVRFDTSLLPDITVAVRLDQTNASALDYYLLPRLDFGQPRIHLADQNPIEFESYRFDTLDYLYGMAERARLRRVA
;
A
#
# COMPACT_ATOMS: atom_id res chain seq x y z
N MET A 1 -16.51 28.43 6.86
CA MET A 1 -16.33 29.82 7.32
C MET A 1 -15.11 30.35 6.57
N SER A 2 -15.31 31.36 5.71
CA SER A 2 -14.25 31.97 4.90
C SER A 2 -13.19 32.63 5.81
N THR A 3 -11.95 32.65 5.36
CA THR A 3 -10.81 33.34 5.99
C THR A 3 -11.10 34.83 6.26
N GLU A 4 -11.94 35.46 5.45
CA GLU A 4 -12.35 36.87 5.65
C GLU A 4 -13.15 37.09 6.93
N HIS A 5 -14.09 36.19 7.28
CA HIS A 5 -14.84 36.29 8.54
C HIS A 5 -13.94 36.11 9.78
N GLN A 6 -12.78 35.47 9.62
CA GLN A 6 -11.80 35.34 10.70
C GLN A 6 -10.98 36.63 10.89
N GLN A 7 -10.65 37.34 9.80
CA GLN A 7 -9.90 38.61 9.85
C GLN A 7 -10.67 39.72 10.57
N TYR A 8 -11.95 39.93 10.23
CA TYR A 8 -12.80 40.90 10.94
C TYR A 8 -13.01 40.52 12.42
N SER A 9 -12.92 39.23 12.76
CA SER A 9 -13.03 38.80 14.16
C SER A 9 -11.78 39.15 14.98
N THR A 10 -10.58 39.12 14.40
CA THR A 10 -9.33 39.40 15.12
C THR A 10 -9.10 40.90 15.36
N GLU A 11 -9.47 41.75 14.41
CA GLU A 11 -9.39 43.21 14.58
C GLU A 11 -10.32 43.69 15.70
N ASN A 12 -11.58 43.24 15.70
CA ASN A 12 -12.53 43.54 16.77
C ASN A 12 -12.02 43.11 18.16
N GLN A 13 -11.26 42.01 18.25
CA GLN A 13 -10.66 41.58 19.50
C GLN A 13 -9.54 42.52 19.94
N ARG A 14 -8.69 42.95 19.01
CA ARG A 14 -7.59 43.88 19.28
C ARG A 14 -8.13 45.24 19.75
N ASP A 15 -9.18 45.74 19.10
CA ASP A 15 -9.79 47.01 19.47
C ASP A 15 -10.41 46.94 20.87
N ARG A 16 -11.12 45.84 21.19
CA ARG A 16 -11.66 45.65 22.54
C ARG A 16 -10.59 45.58 23.62
N ILE A 17 -9.45 44.95 23.33
CA ILE A 17 -8.30 44.88 24.24
C ILE A 17 -7.69 46.28 24.41
N ARG A 18 -7.54 47.04 23.31
CA ARG A 18 -7.03 48.42 23.34
C ARG A 18 -7.94 49.32 24.18
N ASP A 19 -9.24 49.25 24.00
CA ASP A 19 -10.23 50.00 24.80
C ASP A 19 -10.19 49.65 26.28
N TYR A 20 -9.94 48.37 26.60
CA TYR A 20 -9.77 47.93 27.98
C TYR A 20 -8.48 48.49 28.60
N ALA A 21 -7.37 48.43 27.85
CA ALA A 21 -6.08 48.96 28.27
C ALA A 21 -6.15 50.48 28.53
N THR A 22 -6.69 51.25 27.57
CA THR A 22 -6.84 52.70 27.69
C THR A 22 -7.68 53.10 28.91
N ARG A 23 -8.81 52.43 29.15
CA ARG A 23 -9.68 52.73 30.31
C ARG A 23 -9.04 52.45 31.66
N ARG A 24 -8.05 51.54 31.72
CA ARG A 24 -7.33 51.19 32.95
C ARG A 24 -5.94 51.80 33.03
N GLY A 25 -5.56 52.67 32.09
CA GLY A 25 -4.24 53.29 32.04
C GLY A 25 -3.10 52.28 31.84
N LEU A 26 -3.35 51.18 31.12
CA LEU A 26 -2.36 50.15 30.82
C LEU A 26 -1.70 50.43 29.46
N GLU A 27 -0.38 50.29 29.39
CA GLU A 27 0.39 50.34 28.15
C GLU A 27 0.57 48.94 27.55
N ILE A 28 0.30 48.79 26.25
CA ILE A 28 0.47 47.51 25.54
C ILE A 28 1.89 47.45 24.99
N VAL A 29 2.78 46.73 25.68
CA VAL A 29 4.19 46.57 25.28
C VAL A 29 4.42 45.50 24.22
N ARG A 30 3.52 44.51 24.12
CA ARG A 30 3.65 43.35 23.22
C ARG A 30 2.30 42.74 22.88
N THR A 31 2.18 42.14 21.69
CA THR A 31 0.98 41.40 21.26
C THR A 31 1.37 40.01 20.76
N TYR A 32 0.71 38.98 21.29
CA TYR A 32 0.83 37.60 20.83
C TYR A 32 -0.44 37.22 20.07
N ALA A 33 -0.32 36.97 18.76
CA ALA A 33 -1.47 36.69 17.89
C ALA A 33 -1.28 35.39 17.10
N ASP A 34 -2.26 34.48 17.22
CA ASP A 34 -2.35 33.24 16.44
C ASP A 34 -3.54 33.33 15.46
N GLU A 35 -3.31 33.86 14.26
CA GLU A 35 -4.38 34.04 13.27
C GLU A 35 -4.73 32.74 12.53
N GLY A 36 -6.03 32.45 12.43
CA GLY A 36 -6.55 31.27 11.71
C GLY A 36 -6.15 29.91 12.32
N LYS A 37 -5.62 29.87 13.54
CA LYS A 37 -5.17 28.63 14.20
C LYS A 37 -6.29 27.95 14.99
N SER A 38 -6.23 26.62 15.06
CA SER A 38 -7.16 25.81 15.85
C SER A 38 -6.89 26.01 17.35
N GLY A 39 -7.96 26.18 18.14
CA GLY A 39 -7.86 26.25 19.60
C GLY A 39 -7.90 24.88 20.29
N LEU A 40 -7.95 23.77 19.56
CA LEU A 40 -8.16 22.43 20.12
C LEU A 40 -6.87 21.74 20.61
N ARG A 41 -5.71 22.30 20.22
CA ARG A 41 -4.36 21.85 20.56
C ARG A 41 -3.47 23.08 20.70
N ILE A 42 -2.40 22.96 21.48
CA ILE A 42 -1.37 24.00 21.55
C ILE A 42 -0.43 23.95 20.35
N ASP A 43 -0.32 22.78 19.69
CA ASP A 43 0.49 22.60 18.49
C ASP A 43 0.06 23.57 17.37
N GLY A 44 1.01 24.35 16.87
CA GLY A 44 0.78 25.36 15.84
C GLY A 44 0.26 26.71 16.34
N ARG A 45 0.11 26.90 17.66
CA ARG A 45 -0.16 28.19 18.32
C ARG A 45 1.13 28.82 18.83
N GLN A 46 1.99 29.22 17.89
CA GLN A 46 3.34 29.68 18.21
C GLN A 46 3.34 30.93 19.09
N ALA A 47 2.38 31.85 18.92
CA ALA A 47 2.34 33.07 19.72
C ALA A 47 1.97 32.76 21.18
N LEU A 48 1.00 31.87 21.41
CA LEU A 48 0.69 31.37 22.76
C LEU A 48 1.88 30.63 23.37
N GLN A 49 2.57 29.77 22.61
CA GLN A 49 3.76 29.07 23.09
C GLN A 49 4.88 30.04 23.48
N ASN A 50 5.10 31.08 22.68
CA ASN A 50 6.09 32.12 22.97
C ASN A 50 5.70 32.91 24.23
N LEU A 51 4.43 33.28 24.40
CA LEU A 51 3.93 33.91 25.63
C LEU A 51 4.26 33.04 26.85
N ILE A 52 3.92 31.76 26.81
CA ILE A 52 4.19 30.84 27.93
C ILE A 52 5.70 30.69 28.16
N SER A 53 6.51 30.60 27.10
CA SER A 53 7.96 30.54 27.19
C SER A 53 8.56 31.78 27.85
N ASP A 54 8.09 32.98 27.49
CA ASP A 54 8.60 34.23 28.07
C ASP A 54 8.27 34.33 29.57
N VAL A 55 7.10 33.85 29.97
CA VAL A 55 6.69 33.75 31.37
C VAL A 55 7.53 32.72 32.13
N VAL A 56 7.67 31.50 31.60
CA VAL A 56 8.37 30.39 32.29
C VAL A 56 9.86 30.67 32.43
N ASN A 57 10.48 31.32 31.44
CA ASN A 57 11.91 31.64 31.45
C ASN A 57 12.23 32.96 32.17
N GLY A 58 11.24 33.63 32.77
CA GLY A 58 11.45 34.91 33.46
C GLY A 58 11.85 36.07 32.53
N LYS A 59 11.52 35.98 31.24
CA LYS A 59 11.80 37.02 30.23
C LYS A 59 10.63 38.00 30.05
N ALA A 60 9.55 37.83 30.81
CA ALA A 60 8.39 38.69 30.75
C ALA A 60 8.72 40.08 31.34
N ASP A 61 8.62 41.11 30.50
CA ASP A 61 8.77 42.54 30.81
C ASP A 61 7.43 43.23 31.14
N PHE A 62 6.38 42.44 31.41
CA PHE A 62 5.02 42.90 31.66
C PHE A 62 4.42 42.26 32.93
N SER A 63 3.55 43.00 33.61
CA SER A 63 2.86 42.56 34.83
C SER A 63 1.43 42.06 34.60
N VAL A 64 0.84 42.37 33.44
CA VAL A 64 -0.55 42.04 33.10
C VAL A 64 -0.65 41.47 31.69
N ILE A 65 -1.36 40.35 31.53
CA ILE A 65 -1.76 39.77 30.26
C ILE A 65 -3.23 40.10 30.01
N LEU A 66 -3.49 40.83 28.92
CA LEU A 66 -4.84 41.11 28.46
C LEU A 66 -5.28 40.05 27.45
N VAL A 67 -6.38 39.36 27.78
CA VAL A 67 -6.97 38.31 26.95
C VAL A 67 -8.38 38.74 26.57
N TYR A 68 -8.80 38.52 25.33
CA TYR A 68 -10.16 38.88 24.92
C TYR A 68 -11.23 38.13 25.73
N ASP A 69 -11.21 36.79 25.71
CA ASP A 69 -12.15 35.93 26.44
C ASP A 69 -11.45 34.65 26.95
N VAL A 70 -12.14 33.86 27.79
CA VAL A 70 -11.60 32.62 28.39
C VAL A 70 -11.19 31.58 27.33
N SER A 71 -11.84 31.56 26.17
CA SER A 71 -11.59 30.56 25.12
C SER A 71 -10.27 30.78 24.37
N ARG A 72 -9.62 31.94 24.53
CA ARG A 72 -8.32 32.25 23.91
C ARG A 72 -7.15 31.45 24.49
N TRP A 73 -7.25 30.99 25.73
CA TRP A 73 -6.29 30.02 26.29
C TRP A 73 -6.34 28.70 25.53
N GLY A 74 -7.56 28.27 25.18
CA GLY A 74 -7.80 27.15 24.31
C GLY A 74 -9.21 26.59 24.49
N ARG A 75 -9.62 25.85 23.46
CA ARG A 75 -10.84 25.03 23.41
C ARG A 75 -10.46 23.56 23.56
N PHE A 76 -9.57 23.29 24.50
CA PHE A 76 -9.11 21.94 24.77
C PHE A 76 -10.28 21.05 25.20
N GLN A 77 -10.18 19.75 24.90
CA GLN A 77 -11.17 18.78 25.36
C GLN A 77 -11.09 18.58 26.87
N ASP A 78 -9.89 18.75 27.43
CA ASP A 78 -9.66 18.84 28.86
C ASP A 78 -9.59 20.32 29.24
N ALA A 79 -10.57 20.79 30.01
CA ALA A 79 -10.65 22.18 30.43
C ALA A 79 -9.49 22.59 31.37
N ASP A 80 -8.85 21.62 32.01
CA ASP A 80 -7.74 21.85 32.93
C ASP A 80 -6.47 22.27 32.19
N GLU A 81 -6.35 21.94 30.90
CA GLU A 81 -5.23 22.40 30.07
C GLU A 81 -5.27 23.94 29.90
N SER A 82 -6.46 24.50 29.64
CA SER A 82 -6.65 25.97 29.63
C SER A 82 -6.37 26.58 31.00
N ALA A 83 -6.72 25.86 32.08
CA ALA A 83 -6.48 26.30 33.45
C ALA A 83 -4.99 26.35 33.80
N TYR A 84 -4.24 25.35 33.33
CA TYR A 84 -2.81 25.20 33.56
C TYR A 84 -2.01 26.37 32.97
N TYR A 85 -2.30 26.77 31.72
CA TYR A 85 -1.61 27.90 31.09
C TYR A 85 -1.88 29.24 31.81
N GLU A 86 -3.12 29.50 32.23
CA GLU A 86 -3.43 30.67 33.06
C GLU A 86 -2.71 30.59 34.42
N TYR A 87 -2.68 29.41 35.03
CA TYR A 87 -2.04 29.19 36.33
C TYR A 87 -0.53 29.45 36.29
N ILE A 88 0.17 29.03 35.22
CA ILE A 88 1.60 29.32 35.03
C ILE A 88 1.86 30.83 35.10
N CYS A 89 1.05 31.62 34.39
CA CYS A 89 1.19 33.08 34.36
C CYS A 89 0.97 33.69 35.74
N ARG A 90 -0.11 33.29 36.43
CA ARG A 90 -0.38 33.78 37.79
C ARG A 90 0.71 33.40 38.80
N ARG A 91 1.26 32.18 38.68
CA ARG A 91 2.35 31.71 39.55
C ARG A 91 3.64 32.51 39.35
N ALA A 92 3.88 33.03 38.15
CA ALA A 92 4.98 33.94 37.84
C ALA A 92 4.72 35.40 38.29
N GLY A 93 3.60 35.66 39.00
CA GLY A 93 3.22 37.00 39.46
C GLY A 93 2.53 37.86 38.40
N ILE A 94 2.19 37.30 37.25
CA ILE A 94 1.57 38.03 36.13
C ILE A 94 0.05 37.92 36.24
N GLN A 95 -0.63 39.06 36.29
CA GLN A 95 -2.09 39.12 36.34
C GLN A 95 -2.69 38.81 34.97
N VAL A 96 -3.82 38.10 34.92
CA VAL A 96 -4.53 37.80 33.68
C VAL A 96 -5.88 38.51 33.73
N ALA A 97 -6.15 39.40 32.78
CA ALA A 97 -7.42 40.12 32.69
C ALA A 97 -8.19 39.75 31.41
N TYR A 98 -9.49 39.50 31.56
CA TYR A 98 -10.39 39.16 30.45
C TYR A 98 -11.18 40.40 30.01
N CYS A 99 -11.00 40.85 28.77
CA CYS A 99 -11.48 42.13 28.28
C CYS A 99 -12.96 42.13 27.84
N ALA A 100 -13.48 40.96 27.49
CA ALA A 100 -14.86 40.76 27.04
C ALA A 100 -15.76 40.06 28.08
N GLU A 101 -15.20 39.65 29.23
CA GLU A 101 -15.96 39.01 30.30
C GLU A 101 -16.52 40.04 31.29
N GLN A 102 -17.67 39.74 31.90
CA GLN A 102 -18.35 40.63 32.85
C GLN A 102 -17.89 40.45 34.31
N PHE A 103 -16.92 39.56 34.55
CA PHE A 103 -16.35 39.29 35.86
C PHE A 103 -14.89 39.72 35.90
N GLU A 104 -14.42 40.12 37.08
CA GLU A 104 -12.99 40.37 37.31
C GLU A 104 -12.27 39.06 37.64
N ASN A 105 -11.04 38.91 37.16
CA ASN A 105 -10.20 37.76 37.49
C ASN A 105 -9.50 37.96 38.84
N ASP A 106 -10.30 38.18 39.87
CA ASP A 106 -9.91 38.55 41.23
C ASP A 106 -9.57 37.34 42.13
N GLY A 107 -9.76 36.12 41.62
CA GLY A 107 -9.59 34.88 42.40
C GLY A 107 -10.74 34.59 43.35
N SER A 108 -11.85 35.35 43.30
CA SER A 108 -13.05 35.05 44.07
C SER A 108 -13.61 33.66 43.73
N PRO A 109 -14.34 33.02 44.67
CA PRO A 109 -15.02 31.77 44.40
C PRO A 109 -15.95 31.87 43.18
N VAL A 110 -16.63 33.02 43.02
CA VAL A 110 -17.53 33.29 41.90
C VAL A 110 -16.76 33.35 40.57
N SER A 111 -15.67 34.11 40.48
CA SER A 111 -14.88 34.19 39.25
C SER A 111 -14.24 32.84 38.88
N THR A 112 -13.85 32.04 39.87
CA THR A 112 -13.32 30.69 39.67
C THR A 112 -14.37 29.74 39.08
N ILE A 113 -15.59 29.74 39.62
CA ILE A 113 -16.70 28.91 39.10
C ILE A 113 -17.06 29.33 37.67
N VAL A 114 -17.22 30.64 37.42
CA VAL A 114 -17.58 31.15 36.09
C VAL A 114 -16.51 30.80 35.05
N LYS A 115 -15.22 30.93 35.38
CA LYS A 115 -14.12 30.49 34.51
C LYS A 115 -14.19 28.99 34.20
N GLY A 116 -14.44 28.16 35.22
CA GLY A 116 -14.58 26.71 35.06
C GLY A 116 -15.69 26.36 34.06
N VAL A 117 -16.88 26.93 34.24
CA VAL A 117 -18.03 26.74 33.34
C VAL A 117 -17.69 27.21 31.92
N LYS A 118 -17.10 28.40 31.76
CA LYS A 118 -16.73 28.94 30.44
C LYS A 118 -15.72 28.06 29.69
N ARG A 119 -14.71 27.52 30.38
CA ARG A 119 -13.73 26.59 29.78
C ARG A 119 -14.39 25.29 29.34
N ALA A 120 -15.24 24.71 30.21
CA ALA A 120 -15.98 23.50 29.88
C ALA A 120 -16.89 23.72 28.65
N MET A 121 -17.65 24.82 28.62
CA MET A 121 -18.50 25.21 27.49
C MET A 121 -17.70 25.40 26.20
N ALA A 122 -16.51 25.98 26.26
CA ALA A 122 -15.67 26.21 25.09
C ALA A 122 -15.19 24.88 24.45
N GLY A 123 -14.92 23.86 25.27
CA GLY A 123 -14.63 22.49 24.83
C GLY A 123 -15.86 21.74 24.30
N GLU A 124 -16.99 21.84 25.01
CA GLU A 124 -18.30 21.26 24.66
C GLU A 124 -18.83 21.78 23.32
N TYR A 125 -18.70 23.09 23.07
CA TYR A 125 -19.19 23.72 21.84
C TYR A 125 -18.67 23.01 20.58
N SER A 126 -17.40 22.58 20.58
CA SER A 126 -16.81 21.86 19.45
C SER A 126 -17.41 20.47 19.26
N ARG A 127 -17.76 19.78 20.35
CA ARG A 127 -18.43 18.47 20.32
C ARG A 127 -19.87 18.59 19.86
N GLU A 128 -20.61 19.55 20.39
CA GLU A 128 -22.00 19.81 20.01
C GLU A 128 -22.09 20.26 18.54
N LEU A 129 -21.21 21.16 18.10
CA LEU A 129 -21.14 21.59 16.70
C LEU A 129 -20.85 20.39 15.79
N SER A 130 -19.90 19.52 16.16
CA SER A 130 -19.62 18.30 15.40
C SER A 130 -20.85 17.39 15.29
N ALA A 131 -21.63 17.23 16.37
CA ALA A 131 -22.85 16.44 16.36
C ALA A 131 -23.93 17.05 15.46
N LYS A 132 -24.14 18.36 15.53
CA LYS A 132 -25.08 19.10 14.67
C LYS A 132 -24.70 19.05 13.20
N VAL A 133 -23.42 19.26 12.87
CA VAL A 133 -22.92 19.15 11.50
C VAL A 133 -23.11 17.74 10.96
N PHE A 134 -22.79 16.71 11.76
CA PHE A 134 -23.02 15.32 11.36
C PHE A 134 -24.50 15.04 11.10
N ALA A 135 -25.41 15.43 12.01
CA ALA A 135 -26.84 15.27 11.82
C ALA A 135 -27.35 15.99 10.56
N GLY A 136 -26.88 17.21 10.31
CA GLY A 136 -27.18 17.95 9.09
C GLY A 136 -26.67 17.25 7.82
N GLN A 137 -25.48 16.65 7.87
CA GLN A 137 -24.96 15.85 6.75
C GLN A 137 -25.80 14.60 6.50
N CYS A 138 -26.19 13.87 7.54
CA CYS A 138 -27.07 12.72 7.42
C CYS A 138 -28.41 13.12 6.78
N ARG A 139 -29.01 14.22 7.24
CA ARG A 139 -30.27 14.74 6.68
C ARG A 139 -30.15 15.07 5.19
N LEU A 140 -29.03 15.67 4.77
CA LEU A 140 -28.81 15.99 3.35
C LEU A 140 -28.67 14.73 2.49
N ILE A 141 -28.03 13.68 3.00
CA ILE A 141 -27.96 12.38 2.33
C ILE A 141 -29.34 11.76 2.18
N GLU A 142 -30.16 11.77 3.25
CA GLU A 142 -31.54 11.28 3.22
C GLU A 142 -32.41 12.02 2.19
N MET A 143 -32.15 13.31 1.97
CA MET A 143 -32.79 14.13 0.93
C MET A 143 -32.25 13.85 -0.48
N GLY A 144 -31.23 13.00 -0.64
CA GLY A 144 -30.64 12.64 -1.93
C GLY A 144 -29.44 13.49 -2.33
N PHE A 145 -29.00 14.44 -1.51
CA PHE A 145 -27.83 15.26 -1.80
C PHE A 145 -26.53 14.58 -1.36
N ARG A 146 -25.47 14.81 -2.13
CA ARG A 146 -24.14 14.24 -1.89
C ARG A 146 -23.33 15.05 -0.89
N GLN A 147 -22.83 14.37 0.14
CA GLN A 147 -21.91 14.95 1.12
C GLN A 147 -20.46 14.52 0.85
N GLY A 148 -19.79 15.26 -0.05
CA GLY A 148 -18.37 15.11 -0.35
C GLY A 148 -17.99 13.88 -1.19
N GLY A 149 -16.68 13.60 -1.25
CA GLY A 149 -16.10 12.52 -2.03
C GLY A 149 -16.09 12.76 -3.55
N PRO A 150 -15.24 12.02 -4.30
CA PRO A 150 -15.22 12.09 -5.77
C PRO A 150 -16.51 11.51 -6.37
N ALA A 151 -16.84 11.88 -7.62
CA ALA A 151 -17.94 11.25 -8.35
C ALA A 151 -17.63 9.77 -8.62
N GLY A 152 -16.44 9.51 -9.15
CA GLY A 152 -16.05 8.23 -9.74
C GLY A 152 -16.22 8.22 -11.25
N TYR A 153 -15.55 7.27 -11.89
CA TYR A 153 -15.58 7.08 -13.33
C TYR A 153 -17.02 6.89 -13.85
N GLY A 154 -17.40 7.57 -14.93
CA GLY A 154 -18.76 7.52 -15.48
C GLY A 154 -19.80 8.37 -14.76
N LEU A 155 -19.42 9.12 -13.71
CA LEU A 155 -20.31 10.01 -12.96
C LEU A 155 -19.73 11.42 -12.88
N ARG A 156 -20.59 12.42 -12.68
CA ARG A 156 -20.22 13.83 -12.49
C ARG A 156 -20.87 14.43 -11.25
N ARG A 157 -20.17 15.37 -10.61
CA ARG A 157 -20.72 16.17 -9.50
C ARG A 157 -21.40 17.39 -10.10
N ILE A 158 -22.70 17.54 -9.86
CA ILE A 158 -23.48 18.68 -10.35
C ILE A 158 -23.92 19.53 -9.17
N LEU A 159 -23.70 20.83 -9.28
CA LEU A 159 -24.21 21.84 -8.36
C LEU A 159 -25.66 22.14 -8.71
N VAL A 160 -26.53 22.10 -7.71
CA VAL A 160 -27.94 22.52 -7.82
C VAL A 160 -28.23 23.59 -6.76
N ASP A 161 -29.19 24.46 -7.03
CA ASP A 161 -29.66 25.43 -6.03
C ASP A 161 -30.56 24.76 -4.97
N ASP A 162 -31.17 25.56 -4.10
CA ASP A 162 -32.10 25.11 -3.06
C ASP A 162 -33.46 24.66 -3.60
N HIS A 163 -33.80 25.02 -4.84
CA HIS A 163 -34.98 24.55 -5.57
C HIS A 163 -34.71 23.29 -6.41
N GLY A 164 -33.46 22.85 -6.50
CA GLY A 164 -33.04 21.67 -7.27
C GLY A 164 -32.76 21.96 -8.75
N LEU A 165 -32.70 23.23 -9.16
CA LEU A 165 -32.32 23.60 -10.52
C LEU A 165 -30.82 23.40 -10.72
N MET A 166 -30.45 22.81 -11.85
CA MET A 166 -29.04 22.57 -12.20
C MET A 166 -28.32 23.89 -12.49
N LYS A 167 -27.14 24.06 -11.90
CA LYS A 167 -26.28 25.22 -12.10
C LYS A 167 -25.10 24.89 -13.00
N THR A 168 -24.16 24.09 -12.48
CA THR A 168 -22.91 23.79 -13.18
C THR A 168 -22.29 22.50 -12.68
N GLU A 169 -21.38 21.93 -13.47
CA GLU A 169 -20.54 20.81 -13.06
C GLU A 169 -19.43 21.29 -12.12
N LEU A 170 -19.19 20.55 -11.04
CA LEU A 170 -18.08 20.77 -10.13
C LEU A 170 -16.92 19.85 -10.48
N ARG A 171 -15.83 20.43 -10.96
CA ARG A 171 -14.57 19.72 -11.21
C ARG A 171 -13.95 19.23 -9.90
N ARG A 172 -12.95 18.37 -10.02
CA ARG A 172 -12.21 17.86 -8.86
C ARG A 172 -11.52 19.02 -8.14
N GLY A 173 -11.71 19.09 -6.82
CA GLY A 173 -11.18 20.17 -5.98
C GLY A 173 -12.10 21.39 -5.90
N GLU A 174 -13.14 21.49 -6.73
CA GLU A 174 -14.11 22.56 -6.63
C GLU A 174 -15.16 22.26 -5.55
N HIS A 175 -15.53 23.32 -4.84
CA HIS A 175 -16.46 23.32 -3.74
C HIS A 175 -17.58 24.33 -4.02
N LYS A 176 -18.77 24.08 -3.46
CA LYS A 176 -19.86 25.05 -3.52
C LYS A 176 -19.48 26.34 -2.78
N SER A 177 -19.81 27.48 -3.36
CA SER A 177 -19.57 28.80 -2.75
C SER A 177 -20.69 29.20 -1.79
N LEU A 178 -21.95 28.87 -2.15
CA LEU A 178 -23.11 29.18 -1.32
C LEU A 178 -23.46 28.01 -0.40
N GLN A 179 -23.87 28.32 0.84
CA GLN A 179 -24.28 27.28 1.78
C GLN A 179 -25.62 26.63 1.39
N THR A 180 -26.50 27.37 0.70
CA THR A 180 -27.81 26.93 0.19
C THR A 180 -27.69 25.97 -0.98
N ASP A 181 -26.65 26.09 -1.80
CA ASP A 181 -26.42 25.15 -2.90
C ASP A 181 -26.21 23.71 -2.39
N ARG A 182 -26.59 22.75 -3.23
CA ARG A 182 -26.46 21.31 -3.00
C ARG A 182 -25.67 20.66 -4.13
N VAL A 183 -25.20 19.44 -3.89
CA VAL A 183 -24.45 18.66 -4.88
C VAL A 183 -25.18 17.35 -5.09
N ILE A 184 -25.36 16.95 -6.34
CA ILE A 184 -25.87 15.63 -6.73
C ILE A 184 -24.84 14.92 -7.61
N LEU A 185 -25.05 13.63 -7.86
CA LEU A 185 -24.37 12.93 -8.93
C LEU A 185 -25.28 12.82 -10.15
N MET A 186 -24.67 12.79 -11.33
CA MET A 186 -25.35 12.48 -12.58
C MET A 186 -24.46 11.61 -13.46
N PRO A 187 -25.03 10.90 -14.44
CA PRO A 187 -24.26 10.23 -15.48
C PRO A 187 -23.27 11.19 -16.14
N GLY A 188 -22.04 10.71 -16.33
CA GLY A 188 -21.02 11.44 -17.07
C GLY A 188 -21.11 11.20 -18.58
N PRO A 189 -20.01 11.40 -19.32
CA PRO A 189 -19.93 11.13 -20.75
C PRO A 189 -20.35 9.69 -21.06
N GLU A 190 -21.11 9.51 -22.14
CA GLU A 190 -21.62 8.20 -22.52
C GLU A 190 -20.52 7.16 -22.73
N SER A 191 -19.34 7.56 -23.18
CA SER A 191 -18.19 6.66 -23.34
C SER A 191 -17.78 6.04 -22.01
N GLU A 192 -17.70 6.84 -20.94
CA GLU A 192 -17.37 6.35 -19.60
C GLU A 192 -18.48 5.47 -19.04
N VAL A 193 -19.74 5.86 -19.23
CA VAL A 193 -20.91 5.05 -18.82
C VAL A 193 -20.93 3.70 -19.54
N ARG A 194 -20.64 3.66 -20.84
CA ARG A 194 -20.50 2.41 -21.60
C ARG A 194 -19.38 1.54 -21.06
N THR A 195 -18.22 2.11 -20.75
CA THR A 195 -17.11 1.37 -20.12
C THR A 195 -17.51 0.79 -18.76
N VAL A 196 -18.27 1.52 -17.93
CA VAL A 196 -18.78 0.97 -16.67
C VAL A 196 -19.67 -0.23 -16.92
N ASN A 197 -20.59 -0.17 -17.88
CA ASN A 197 -21.46 -1.30 -18.22
C ASN A 197 -20.67 -2.50 -18.76
N LEU A 198 -19.66 -2.27 -19.62
CA LEU A 198 -18.74 -3.32 -20.08
C LEU A 198 -18.00 -4.01 -18.93
N ILE A 199 -17.60 -3.26 -17.89
CA ILE A 199 -16.96 -3.85 -16.70
C ILE A 199 -17.92 -4.85 -16.02
N TYR A 200 -19.20 -4.53 -15.93
CA TYR A 200 -20.20 -5.44 -15.35
C TYR A 200 -20.46 -6.64 -16.26
N GLU A 201 -20.61 -6.43 -17.56
CA GLU A 201 -20.79 -7.48 -18.58
C GLU A 201 -19.63 -8.48 -18.54
N TRP A 202 -18.39 -8.00 -18.63
CA TRP A 202 -17.21 -8.87 -18.56
C TRP A 202 -17.07 -9.61 -17.23
N PHE A 203 -17.51 -9.00 -16.13
CA PHE A 203 -17.45 -9.65 -14.82
C PHE A 203 -18.52 -10.74 -14.66
N ILE A 204 -19.73 -10.52 -15.19
CA ILE A 204 -20.88 -11.42 -15.04
C ILE A 204 -20.88 -12.49 -16.13
N ASP A 205 -20.85 -12.06 -17.39
CA ASP A 205 -21.09 -12.92 -18.54
C ASP A 205 -19.81 -13.65 -18.98
N GLU A 206 -18.67 -12.94 -18.99
CA GLU A 206 -17.37 -13.55 -19.32
C GLU A 206 -16.64 -14.11 -18.09
N SER A 207 -17.19 -13.95 -16.89
CA SER A 207 -16.61 -14.43 -15.63
C SER A 207 -15.19 -13.93 -15.33
N LEU A 208 -14.75 -12.81 -15.92
CA LEU A 208 -13.40 -12.27 -15.67
C LEU A 208 -13.21 -11.82 -14.21
N ASN A 209 -11.97 -11.83 -13.75
CA ASN A 209 -11.60 -11.26 -12.46
C ASN A 209 -11.21 -9.77 -12.59
N GLU A 210 -11.14 -9.06 -11.45
CA GLU A 210 -10.89 -7.62 -11.48
C GLU A 210 -9.52 -7.23 -12.05
N CYS A 211 -8.52 -8.13 -12.02
CA CYS A 211 -7.20 -7.90 -12.62
C CYS A 211 -7.24 -8.05 -14.14
N GLU A 212 -7.92 -9.06 -14.65
CA GLU A 212 -8.10 -9.29 -16.10
C GLU A 212 -8.88 -8.14 -16.74
N ILE A 213 -9.94 -7.68 -16.09
CA ILE A 213 -10.71 -6.51 -16.54
C ILE A 213 -9.81 -5.27 -16.58
N ALA A 214 -8.99 -5.03 -15.54
CA ALA A 214 -8.06 -3.91 -15.52
C ALA A 214 -7.03 -3.99 -16.67
N ALA A 215 -6.44 -5.17 -16.89
CA ALA A 215 -5.49 -5.40 -17.98
C ALA A 215 -6.13 -5.18 -19.36
N ARG A 216 -7.38 -5.63 -19.54
CA ARG A 216 -8.15 -5.43 -20.78
C ARG A 216 -8.42 -3.94 -21.05
N LEU A 217 -8.87 -3.20 -20.04
CA LEU A 217 -9.08 -1.74 -20.15
C LEU A 217 -7.80 -0.99 -20.51
N ASN A 218 -6.68 -1.35 -19.87
CA ASN A 218 -5.38 -0.76 -20.16
C ASN A 218 -4.89 -1.11 -21.57
N GLY A 219 -5.11 -2.35 -22.02
CA GLY A 219 -4.82 -2.78 -23.39
C GLY A 219 -5.62 -2.00 -24.45
N MET A 220 -6.86 -1.62 -24.12
CA MET A 220 -7.70 -0.74 -24.93
C MET A 220 -7.34 0.76 -24.81
N ARG A 221 -6.32 1.11 -24.02
CA ARG A 221 -5.89 2.48 -23.72
C ARG A 221 -6.98 3.36 -23.09
N VAL A 222 -7.93 2.75 -22.38
CA VAL A 222 -8.95 3.48 -21.62
C VAL A 222 -8.32 3.91 -20.29
N ARG A 223 -8.40 5.20 -19.96
CA ARG A 223 -7.90 5.74 -18.70
C ARG A 223 -9.03 6.06 -17.73
N THR A 224 -8.72 6.08 -16.44
CA THR A 224 -9.66 6.45 -15.37
C THR A 224 -9.96 7.96 -15.37
N ASP A 225 -10.91 8.41 -14.53
CA ASP A 225 -11.29 9.82 -14.36
C ASP A 225 -10.16 10.69 -13.80
N LEU A 226 -9.09 10.05 -13.33
CA LEU A 226 -7.87 10.68 -12.83
C LEU A 226 -6.71 10.61 -13.83
N ASP A 227 -6.98 10.24 -15.08
CA ASP A 227 -5.97 10.03 -16.13
C ASP A 227 -4.91 8.98 -15.74
N ARG A 228 -5.34 7.93 -15.03
CA ARG A 228 -4.48 6.81 -14.59
C ARG A 228 -4.89 5.50 -15.23
N GLU A 229 -3.96 4.56 -15.30
CA GLU A 229 -4.24 3.17 -15.65
C GLU A 229 -5.21 2.53 -14.64
N TRP A 230 -5.99 1.58 -15.14
CA TRP A 230 -6.88 0.77 -14.34
C TRP A 230 -6.08 -0.21 -13.49
N THR A 231 -6.54 -0.37 -12.25
CA THR A 231 -6.01 -1.35 -11.31
C THR A 231 -7.13 -2.25 -10.85
N ARG A 232 -6.78 -3.43 -10.32
CA ARG A 232 -7.75 -4.30 -9.63
C ARG A 232 -8.61 -3.53 -8.63
N ALA A 233 -8.01 -2.60 -7.87
CA ALA A 233 -8.71 -1.85 -6.84
C ALA A 233 -9.75 -0.88 -7.41
N THR A 234 -9.44 -0.21 -8.53
CA THR A 234 -10.38 0.72 -9.17
C THR A 234 -11.53 -0.01 -9.84
N VAL A 235 -11.26 -1.14 -10.51
CA VAL A 235 -12.31 -2.04 -11.04
C VAL A 235 -13.20 -2.55 -9.92
N ARG A 236 -12.61 -2.98 -8.79
CA ARG A 236 -13.37 -3.41 -7.62
C ARG A 236 -14.24 -2.29 -7.04
N GLU A 237 -13.76 -1.04 -7.03
CA GLU A 237 -14.59 0.10 -6.62
C GLU A 237 -15.80 0.27 -7.54
N VAL A 238 -15.62 0.10 -8.86
CA VAL A 238 -16.73 0.11 -9.83
C VAL A 238 -17.77 -0.95 -9.45
N LEU A 239 -17.33 -2.20 -9.32
CA LEU A 239 -18.23 -3.33 -9.07
C LEU A 239 -18.94 -3.30 -7.70
N THR A 240 -18.39 -2.61 -6.70
CA THR A 240 -18.86 -2.66 -5.29
C THR A 240 -19.57 -1.42 -4.80
N ASN A 241 -19.44 -0.28 -5.46
CA ASN A 241 -19.96 0.97 -4.93
C ASN A 241 -21.40 1.23 -5.41
N GLU A 242 -22.35 1.30 -4.48
CA GLU A 242 -23.77 1.50 -4.80
C GLU A 242 -24.10 2.82 -5.53
N LYS A 243 -23.14 3.75 -5.65
CA LYS A 243 -23.31 4.96 -6.47
C LYS A 243 -23.64 4.64 -7.94
N TYR A 244 -23.21 3.48 -8.46
CA TYR A 244 -23.48 3.10 -9.85
C TYR A 244 -24.94 2.73 -10.11
N ILE A 245 -25.66 2.33 -9.06
CA ILE A 245 -27.11 2.08 -9.07
C ILE A 245 -27.93 3.28 -8.58
N GLY A 246 -27.31 4.46 -8.48
CA GLY A 246 -28.00 5.69 -8.09
C GLY A 246 -28.16 5.90 -6.57
N ASN A 247 -27.55 5.07 -5.72
CA ASN A 247 -27.67 5.20 -4.27
C ASN A 247 -26.62 6.18 -3.71
N ASN A 248 -27.02 6.99 -2.74
CA ASN A 248 -26.09 7.69 -1.86
C ASN A 248 -25.90 6.88 -0.58
N VAL A 249 -24.64 6.60 -0.25
CA VAL A 249 -24.25 5.93 1.01
C VAL A 249 -23.24 6.80 1.74
N TYR A 250 -23.55 7.13 2.99
CA TYR A 250 -22.72 7.96 3.86
C TYR A 250 -22.40 7.23 5.16
N ASN A 251 -21.43 7.79 5.91
CA ASN A 251 -21.01 7.26 7.21
C ASN A 251 -20.45 5.83 7.13
N ARG A 252 -19.75 5.46 6.03
CA ARG A 252 -18.97 4.20 5.95
C ARG A 252 -17.77 4.20 6.91
N VAL A 253 -17.23 5.37 7.18
CA VAL A 253 -16.09 5.60 8.07
C VAL A 253 -16.40 6.82 8.92
N SER A 254 -16.10 6.76 10.22
CA SER A 254 -16.19 7.91 11.12
C SER A 254 -14.83 8.24 11.72
N PHE A 255 -14.55 9.54 11.87
CA PHE A 255 -13.37 10.05 12.56
C PHE A 255 -13.79 11.22 13.44
N LYS A 256 -14.25 10.89 14.65
CA LYS A 256 -14.72 11.88 15.63
C LYS A 256 -13.54 12.53 16.33
N LEU A 257 -13.73 13.74 16.83
CA LEU A 257 -12.66 14.52 17.46
C LEU A 257 -11.95 13.74 18.57
N LYS A 258 -10.61 13.65 18.48
CA LYS A 258 -9.73 12.88 19.39
C LYS A 258 -10.10 11.38 19.54
N LYS A 259 -10.91 10.82 18.63
CA LYS A 259 -11.18 9.38 18.54
C LYS A 259 -10.44 8.79 17.36
N THR A 260 -10.16 7.49 17.43
CA THR A 260 -9.59 6.75 16.30
C THR A 260 -10.56 6.71 15.13
N ARG A 261 -10.02 6.58 13.92
CA ARG A 261 -10.80 6.35 12.71
C ARG A 261 -11.41 4.95 12.78
N VAL A 262 -12.72 4.84 12.60
CA VAL A 262 -13.46 3.58 12.68
C VAL A 262 -14.17 3.32 11.34
N THR A 263 -14.06 2.10 10.83
CA THR A 263 -14.93 1.61 9.75
C THR A 263 -16.25 1.20 10.36
N ASN A 264 -17.33 1.86 9.98
CA ASN A 264 -18.64 1.64 10.57
C ASN A 264 -19.33 0.42 9.91
N THR A 265 -20.11 -0.30 10.71
CA THR A 265 -20.92 -1.41 10.25
C THR A 265 -22.10 -0.94 9.37
N PRO A 266 -22.64 -1.79 8.49
CA PRO A 266 -23.70 -1.39 7.55
C PRO A 266 -24.98 -0.82 8.19
N ASP A 267 -25.32 -1.21 9.42
CA ASP A 267 -26.45 -0.68 10.19
C ASP A 267 -26.28 0.81 10.57
N MET A 268 -25.04 1.30 10.62
CA MET A 268 -24.74 2.71 10.86
C MET A 268 -24.69 3.54 9.57
N TRP A 269 -24.80 2.91 8.39
CA TRP A 269 -24.71 3.61 7.12
C TRP A 269 -26.01 4.36 6.85
N ILE A 270 -25.87 5.63 6.49
CA ILE A 270 -27.02 6.41 6.04
C ILE A 270 -27.13 6.20 4.53
N ARG A 271 -28.21 5.56 4.09
CA ARG A 271 -28.46 5.24 2.70
C ARG A 271 -29.70 6.00 2.20
N ARG A 272 -29.58 6.59 1.02
CA ARG A 272 -30.72 7.01 0.21
C ARG A 272 -30.67 6.27 -1.12
N GLU A 273 -31.65 5.41 -1.33
CA GLU A 273 -31.82 4.66 -2.58
C GLU A 273 -32.35 5.57 -3.67
N SER A 274 -31.93 5.32 -4.92
CA SER A 274 -32.35 6.09 -6.10
C SER A 274 -32.25 7.62 -5.89
N ALA A 275 -31.16 8.05 -5.26
CA ALA A 275 -30.87 9.46 -4.99
C ALA A 275 -30.60 10.25 -6.28
N PHE A 276 -30.12 9.59 -7.32
CA PHE A 276 -29.87 10.15 -8.65
C PHE A 276 -29.98 9.07 -9.73
N GLN A 277 -29.95 9.49 -10.99
CA GLN A 277 -30.03 8.59 -12.14
C GLN A 277 -28.88 7.56 -12.12
N ALA A 278 -29.25 6.29 -12.04
CA ALA A 278 -28.33 5.16 -12.10
C ALA A 278 -27.68 5.03 -13.50
N ILE A 279 -26.45 4.52 -13.55
CA ILE A 279 -25.77 4.17 -14.80
C ILE A 279 -25.64 2.65 -15.01
N VAL A 280 -25.97 1.87 -13.98
CA VAL A 280 -26.03 0.40 -14.00
C VAL A 280 -27.37 -0.03 -13.39
N PRO A 281 -28.09 -1.00 -13.98
CA PRO A 281 -29.29 -1.56 -13.37
C PRO A 281 -29.01 -2.22 -12.01
N SER A 282 -29.94 -2.07 -11.07
CA SER A 282 -29.79 -2.63 -9.71
C SER A 282 -29.62 -4.16 -9.72
N GLU A 283 -30.29 -4.86 -10.62
CA GLU A 283 -30.17 -6.31 -10.80
C GLU A 283 -28.74 -6.72 -11.18
N THR A 284 -28.13 -6.04 -12.16
CA THR A 284 -26.75 -6.29 -12.62
C THR A 284 -25.76 -6.09 -11.47
N PHE A 285 -25.94 -5.03 -10.69
CA PHE A 285 -25.11 -4.76 -9.52
C PHE A 285 -25.21 -5.88 -8.47
N TYR A 286 -26.43 -6.28 -8.10
CA TYR A 286 -26.61 -7.31 -7.09
C TYR A 286 -26.17 -8.70 -7.55
N THR A 287 -26.30 -9.02 -8.85
CA THR A 287 -25.71 -10.21 -9.47
C THR A 287 -24.18 -10.22 -9.30
N ALA A 288 -23.51 -9.12 -9.64
CA ALA A 288 -22.07 -8.98 -9.42
C ALA A 288 -21.69 -9.13 -7.93
N GLN A 289 -22.46 -8.52 -7.01
CA GLN A 289 -22.25 -8.70 -5.57
C GLN A 289 -22.41 -10.15 -5.12
N GLY A 290 -23.39 -10.89 -5.67
CA GLY A 290 -23.57 -12.32 -5.43
C GLY A 290 -22.36 -13.15 -5.86
N ILE A 291 -21.87 -12.92 -7.08
CA ILE A 291 -20.66 -13.58 -7.61
C ILE A 291 -19.44 -13.25 -6.73
N MET A 292 -19.25 -11.98 -6.35
CA MET A 292 -18.16 -11.57 -5.48
C MET A 292 -18.22 -12.26 -4.11
N ARG A 293 -19.40 -12.39 -3.50
CA ARG A 293 -19.58 -13.10 -2.21
C ARG A 293 -19.28 -14.59 -2.36
N ALA A 294 -19.72 -15.22 -3.45
CA ALA A 294 -19.40 -16.62 -3.74
C ALA A 294 -17.89 -16.83 -3.91
N ARG A 295 -17.22 -15.95 -4.66
CA ARG A 295 -15.74 -15.96 -4.83
C ARG A 295 -14.98 -15.64 -3.54
N ALA A 296 -15.55 -14.80 -2.66
CA ALA A 296 -14.96 -14.43 -1.38
C ALA A 296 -15.17 -15.48 -0.26
N ARG A 297 -15.81 -16.62 -0.56
CA ARG A 297 -15.90 -17.74 0.38
C ARG A 297 -14.49 -18.21 0.72
N HIS A 298 -14.08 -17.99 1.96
CA HIS A 298 -12.79 -18.47 2.46
C HIS A 298 -12.92 -19.95 2.73
N TYR A 299 -12.35 -20.78 1.86
CA TYR A 299 -12.27 -22.21 2.14
C TYR A 299 -11.34 -22.46 3.31
N SER A 300 -11.80 -23.26 4.28
CA SER A 300 -10.89 -23.82 5.29
C SER A 300 -9.93 -24.82 4.64
N ASN A 301 -8.82 -25.17 5.31
CA ASN A 301 -7.91 -26.19 4.75
C ASN A 301 -8.64 -27.55 4.64
N GLU A 302 -9.52 -27.84 5.58
CA GLU A 302 -10.35 -29.05 5.64
C GLU A 302 -11.35 -29.08 4.47
N GLU A 303 -12.03 -27.97 4.18
CA GLU A 303 -12.94 -27.87 3.02
C GLU A 303 -12.19 -28.07 1.69
N LEU A 304 -10.98 -27.53 1.56
CA LEU A 304 -10.15 -27.72 0.37
C LEU A 304 -9.75 -29.18 0.18
N ILE A 305 -9.26 -29.83 1.24
CA ILE A 305 -8.86 -31.24 1.24
C ILE A 305 -10.06 -32.13 0.92
N GLU A 306 -11.22 -31.87 1.52
CA GLU A 306 -12.42 -32.70 1.31
C GLU A 306 -12.92 -32.61 -0.14
N ARG A 307 -12.93 -31.41 -0.73
CA ARG A 307 -13.26 -31.22 -2.14
C ARG A 307 -12.29 -31.96 -3.06
N LEU A 308 -10.99 -31.86 -2.79
CA LEU A 308 -9.96 -32.52 -3.56
C LEU A 308 -10.04 -34.05 -3.42
N ARG A 309 -10.40 -34.56 -2.23
CA ARG A 309 -10.63 -35.99 -1.95
C ARG A 309 -11.84 -36.51 -2.72
N ASN A 310 -12.93 -35.74 -2.77
CA ASN A 310 -14.13 -36.11 -3.51
C ASN A 310 -13.88 -36.10 -5.03
N LEU A 311 -13.11 -35.13 -5.53
CA LEU A 311 -12.67 -35.13 -6.93
C LEU A 311 -11.79 -36.35 -7.25
N TYR A 312 -10.88 -36.72 -6.35
CA TYR A 312 -10.04 -37.89 -6.53
C TYR A 312 -10.86 -39.20 -6.55
N ARG A 313 -11.83 -39.33 -5.64
CA ARG A 313 -12.74 -40.48 -5.61
C ARG A 313 -13.59 -40.61 -6.87
N SER A 314 -14.01 -39.49 -7.46
CA SER A 314 -14.87 -39.52 -8.66
C SER A 314 -14.11 -39.75 -9.96
N ARG A 315 -12.90 -39.18 -10.10
CA ARG A 315 -12.11 -39.24 -11.34
C ARG A 315 -11.01 -40.29 -11.33
N GLY A 316 -10.57 -40.77 -10.17
CA GLY A 316 -9.48 -41.73 -10.02
C GLY A 316 -8.07 -41.16 -10.22
N PHE A 317 -7.95 -39.89 -10.60
CA PHE A 317 -6.68 -39.16 -10.72
C PHE A 317 -6.89 -37.66 -10.49
N LEU A 318 -5.81 -36.95 -10.16
CA LEU A 318 -5.82 -35.49 -10.05
C LEU A 318 -4.77 -34.86 -10.97
N SER A 319 -5.14 -33.73 -11.57
CA SER A 319 -4.23 -32.82 -12.27
C SER A 319 -4.72 -31.38 -12.08
N GLY A 320 -3.86 -30.38 -12.31
CA GLY A 320 -4.27 -28.97 -12.24
C GLY A 320 -5.41 -28.66 -13.22
N VAL A 321 -5.31 -29.19 -14.44
CA VAL A 321 -6.35 -29.06 -15.48
C VAL A 321 -7.68 -29.62 -15.01
N VAL A 322 -7.69 -30.84 -14.42
CA VAL A 322 -8.92 -31.45 -13.91
C VAL A 322 -9.52 -30.66 -12.74
N ILE A 323 -8.71 -30.02 -11.90
CA ILE A 323 -9.20 -29.14 -10.83
C ILE A 323 -9.86 -27.91 -11.43
N ASP A 324 -9.18 -27.23 -12.36
CA ASP A 324 -9.66 -25.96 -12.94
C ASP A 324 -10.87 -26.17 -13.88
N GLU A 325 -11.01 -27.33 -14.51
CA GLU A 325 -12.15 -27.69 -15.37
C GLU A 325 -13.35 -28.28 -14.60
N THR A 326 -13.22 -28.53 -13.30
CA THR A 326 -14.34 -29.07 -12.50
C THR A 326 -15.17 -27.94 -11.92
N ASP A 327 -16.45 -27.88 -12.31
CA ASP A 327 -17.41 -26.90 -11.80
C ASP A 327 -17.50 -26.92 -10.26
N GLY A 328 -17.39 -25.73 -9.66
CA GLY A 328 -17.45 -25.53 -8.22
C GLY A 328 -16.18 -25.93 -7.45
N MET A 329 -15.08 -26.28 -8.13
CA MET A 329 -13.77 -26.44 -7.50
C MET A 329 -13.04 -25.09 -7.37
N PRO A 330 -12.31 -24.86 -6.26
CA PRO A 330 -11.35 -23.77 -6.16
C PRO A 330 -10.21 -23.98 -7.15
N SER A 331 -9.70 -22.91 -7.74
CA SER A 331 -8.62 -23.02 -8.73
C SER A 331 -7.35 -23.66 -8.17
N THR A 332 -6.55 -24.24 -9.07
CA THR A 332 -5.24 -24.82 -8.77
C THR A 332 -4.36 -23.84 -7.97
N SER A 333 -4.42 -22.54 -8.28
CA SER A 333 -3.68 -21.48 -7.59
C SER A 333 -4.04 -21.37 -6.10
N VAL A 334 -5.31 -21.59 -5.73
CA VAL A 334 -5.76 -21.59 -4.32
C VAL A 334 -5.10 -22.74 -3.56
N TYR A 335 -5.04 -23.93 -4.16
CA TYR A 335 -4.38 -25.09 -3.56
C TYR A 335 -2.86 -24.88 -3.43
N VAL A 336 -2.20 -24.35 -4.47
CA VAL A 336 -0.76 -24.03 -4.42
C VAL A 336 -0.46 -23.00 -3.33
N TYR A 337 -1.23 -21.93 -3.25
CA TYR A 337 -1.04 -20.89 -2.24
C TYR A 337 -1.21 -21.45 -0.81
N ARG A 338 -2.23 -22.29 -0.59
CA ARG A 338 -2.58 -22.80 0.75
C ARG A 338 -1.69 -23.94 1.24
N PHE A 339 -1.26 -24.82 0.34
CA PHE A 339 -0.46 -26.01 0.68
C PHE A 339 1.02 -25.87 0.25
N GLY A 340 1.39 -24.72 -0.33
CA GLY A 340 2.73 -24.40 -0.85
C GLY A 340 3.07 -25.08 -2.19
N SER A 341 2.39 -26.16 -2.55
CA SER A 341 2.49 -26.80 -3.86
C SER A 341 1.30 -27.71 -4.12
N LEU A 342 1.04 -27.99 -5.39
CA LEU A 342 -0.03 -28.89 -5.79
C LEU A 342 0.23 -30.34 -5.37
N ILE A 343 1.50 -30.76 -5.33
CA ILE A 343 1.92 -32.08 -4.86
C ILE A 343 1.58 -32.27 -3.37
N ARG A 344 1.83 -31.27 -2.53
CA ARG A 344 1.45 -31.31 -1.11
C ARG A 344 -0.06 -31.40 -0.92
N ALA A 345 -0.83 -30.69 -1.76
CA ALA A 345 -2.28 -30.81 -1.77
C ALA A 345 -2.73 -32.24 -2.16
N TYR A 346 -2.10 -32.86 -3.16
CA TYR A 346 -2.36 -34.24 -3.57
C TYR A 346 -2.02 -35.27 -2.49
N GLN A 347 -0.87 -35.11 -1.83
CA GLN A 347 -0.45 -35.98 -0.73
C GLN A 347 -1.44 -35.92 0.44
N ALA A 348 -2.03 -34.75 0.72
CA ALA A 348 -3.03 -34.58 1.78
C ALA A 348 -4.31 -35.40 1.54
N VAL A 349 -4.56 -35.83 0.30
CA VAL A 349 -5.70 -36.70 -0.08
C VAL A 349 -5.27 -38.12 -0.46
N GLY A 350 -4.00 -38.48 -0.24
CA GLY A 350 -3.46 -39.80 -0.54
C GLY A 350 -3.24 -40.06 -2.02
N PHE A 351 -3.21 -39.02 -2.87
CA PHE A 351 -2.89 -39.15 -4.28
C PHE A 351 -1.40 -38.86 -4.53
N THR A 352 -0.71 -39.80 -5.16
CA THR A 352 0.69 -39.62 -5.61
C THR A 352 0.71 -39.69 -7.14
N PRO A 353 1.02 -38.59 -7.85
CA PRO A 353 1.02 -38.59 -9.31
C PRO A 353 2.07 -39.55 -9.90
N GLY A 354 1.72 -40.27 -10.97
CA GLY A 354 2.59 -41.27 -11.61
C GLY A 354 3.59 -40.73 -12.66
N ARG A 355 3.66 -39.42 -12.91
CA ARG A 355 4.65 -38.81 -13.84
C ARG A 355 5.74 -38.05 -13.07
N ASP A 356 6.96 -38.19 -13.57
CA ASP A 356 8.25 -37.98 -12.92
C ASP A 356 8.46 -36.60 -12.27
N TYR A 357 8.52 -36.56 -10.94
CA TYR A 357 8.85 -35.38 -10.13
C TYR A 357 10.29 -35.39 -9.60
N ARG A 358 11.17 -36.28 -10.10
CA ARG A 358 12.60 -36.34 -9.72
C ARG A 358 13.31 -34.99 -9.83
N TYR A 359 12.88 -34.12 -10.74
CA TYR A 359 13.38 -32.74 -10.87
C TYR A 359 13.35 -31.91 -9.57
N ILE A 360 12.40 -32.14 -8.65
CA ILE A 360 12.33 -31.38 -7.39
C ILE A 360 13.39 -31.86 -6.40
N GLU A 361 13.66 -33.17 -6.35
CA GLU A 361 14.75 -33.74 -5.55
C GLU A 361 16.12 -33.44 -6.17
N THR A 362 16.24 -33.58 -7.50
CA THR A 362 17.43 -33.17 -8.26
C THR A 362 17.74 -31.69 -8.05
N ASN A 363 16.76 -30.79 -8.08
CA ASN A 363 17.00 -29.37 -7.79
C ASN A 363 17.43 -29.08 -6.36
N ARG A 364 16.96 -29.87 -5.38
CA ARG A 364 17.42 -29.76 -3.99
C ARG A 364 18.88 -30.19 -3.87
N PHE A 365 19.26 -31.27 -4.55
CA PHE A 365 20.62 -31.77 -4.63
C PHE A 365 21.55 -30.79 -5.37
N LEU A 366 21.12 -30.25 -6.52
CA LEU A 366 21.85 -29.22 -7.28
C LEU A 366 22.16 -27.97 -6.44
N ARG A 367 21.24 -27.56 -5.56
CA ARG A 367 21.45 -26.43 -4.62
C ARG A 367 22.46 -26.74 -3.52
N GLN A 368 22.74 -28.02 -3.25
CA GLN A 368 23.76 -28.43 -2.28
C GLN A 368 25.12 -28.63 -2.97
N LEU A 369 25.13 -29.25 -4.15
CA LEU A 369 26.34 -29.59 -4.89
C LEU A 369 27.06 -28.36 -5.46
N HIS A 370 26.33 -27.34 -5.93
CA HIS A 370 26.96 -26.16 -6.53
C HIS A 370 27.84 -25.37 -5.53
N PRO A 371 27.38 -25.03 -4.31
CA PRO A 371 28.24 -24.43 -3.29
C PRO A 371 29.46 -25.29 -2.93
N GLU A 372 29.31 -26.61 -2.91
CA GLU A 372 30.40 -27.54 -2.59
C GLU A 372 31.53 -27.49 -3.63
N ILE A 373 31.18 -27.56 -4.92
CA ILE A 373 32.15 -27.47 -6.03
C ILE A 373 32.85 -26.11 -6.05
N VAL A 374 32.11 -25.01 -5.81
CA VAL A 374 32.69 -23.67 -5.76
C VAL A 374 33.70 -23.56 -4.61
N VAL A 375 33.33 -23.99 -3.39
CA VAL A 375 34.24 -23.95 -2.23
C VAL A 375 35.46 -24.85 -2.42
N GLN A 376 35.28 -26.02 -3.05
CA GLN A 376 36.40 -26.90 -3.38
C GLN A 376 37.34 -26.27 -4.40
N THR A 377 36.80 -25.60 -5.41
CA THR A 377 37.55 -24.87 -6.44
C THR A 377 38.38 -23.76 -5.81
N GLU A 378 37.77 -22.93 -4.95
CA GLU A 378 38.45 -21.85 -4.22
C GLU A 378 39.62 -22.39 -3.38
N ARG A 379 39.39 -23.47 -2.62
CA ARG A 379 40.42 -24.11 -1.79
C ARG A 379 41.58 -24.64 -2.62
N LYS A 380 41.29 -25.37 -3.71
CA LYS A 380 42.32 -25.95 -4.57
C LYS A 380 43.17 -24.89 -5.27
N ILE A 381 42.58 -23.79 -5.70
CA ILE A 381 43.32 -22.67 -6.27
C ILE A 381 44.21 -22.00 -5.19
N ALA A 382 43.68 -21.83 -3.97
CA ALA A 382 44.44 -21.28 -2.86
C ALA A 382 45.64 -22.17 -2.44
N ASP A 383 45.47 -23.50 -2.45
CA ASP A 383 46.54 -24.47 -2.18
C ASP A 383 47.70 -24.36 -3.19
N LEU A 384 47.40 -23.98 -4.44
CA LEU A 384 48.39 -23.72 -5.50
C LEU A 384 48.95 -22.29 -5.47
N GLY A 385 48.64 -21.52 -4.42
CA GLY A 385 49.09 -20.14 -4.23
C GLY A 385 48.37 -19.10 -5.07
N GLY A 386 47.27 -19.47 -5.75
CA GLY A 386 46.39 -18.55 -6.46
C GLY A 386 45.42 -17.84 -5.52
N THR A 387 44.80 -16.76 -6.00
CA THR A 387 43.78 -16.01 -5.25
C THR A 387 42.45 -16.06 -5.98
N VAL A 388 41.34 -16.21 -5.26
CA VAL A 388 39.99 -16.18 -5.84
C VAL A 388 39.12 -15.19 -5.08
N ILE A 389 38.43 -14.30 -5.80
CA ILE A 389 37.41 -13.40 -5.27
C ILE A 389 36.07 -13.83 -5.84
N ARG A 390 35.14 -14.24 -4.97
CA ARG A 390 33.77 -14.62 -5.35
C ARG A 390 32.80 -13.48 -5.13
N ASP A 391 32.01 -13.17 -6.15
CA ASP A 391 30.87 -12.26 -6.02
C ASP A 391 29.70 -12.97 -5.29
N PRO A 392 29.21 -12.44 -4.15
CA PRO A 392 28.20 -13.10 -3.33
C PRO A 392 26.78 -13.07 -3.93
N ALA A 393 26.51 -12.22 -4.92
CA ALA A 393 25.22 -12.14 -5.60
C ALA A 393 25.15 -13.02 -6.84
N THR A 394 26.29 -13.25 -7.51
CA THR A 394 26.34 -13.90 -8.84
C THR A 394 27.18 -15.17 -8.88
N ASP A 395 27.94 -15.47 -7.84
CA ASP A 395 28.91 -16.58 -7.77
C ASP A 395 29.99 -16.53 -8.85
N LEU A 396 30.21 -15.37 -9.47
CA LEU A 396 31.30 -15.14 -10.41
C LEU A 396 32.64 -15.20 -9.66
N LEU A 397 33.57 -16.01 -10.16
CA LEU A 397 34.90 -16.17 -9.58
C LEU A 397 35.90 -15.33 -10.37
N THR A 398 36.51 -14.35 -9.72
CA THR A 398 37.67 -13.62 -10.27
C THR A 398 38.93 -14.30 -9.76
N VAL A 399 39.63 -14.99 -10.65
CA VAL A 399 40.83 -15.75 -10.31
C VAL A 399 42.03 -14.87 -10.62
N ASN A 400 42.91 -14.69 -9.63
CA ASN A 400 44.21 -14.05 -9.78
C ASN A 400 44.19 -12.58 -10.26
N ASP A 401 43.00 -11.95 -10.27
CA ASP A 401 42.71 -10.67 -10.94
C ASP A 401 43.04 -10.68 -12.45
N GLU A 402 43.03 -11.88 -13.06
CA GLU A 402 43.49 -12.12 -14.44
C GLU A 402 42.37 -12.62 -15.35
N PHE A 403 41.50 -13.49 -14.84
CA PHE A 403 40.37 -13.99 -15.60
C PHE A 403 39.17 -14.30 -14.70
N THR A 404 38.00 -14.31 -15.32
CA THR A 404 36.73 -14.61 -14.65
C THR A 404 36.19 -15.98 -15.06
N ALA A 405 35.69 -16.73 -14.08
CA ALA A 405 35.12 -18.05 -14.29
C ALA A 405 33.74 -18.19 -13.65
N CYS A 406 32.81 -18.84 -14.35
CA CYS A 406 31.49 -19.19 -13.83
C CYS A 406 31.31 -20.71 -13.86
N ILE A 407 30.80 -21.29 -12.77
CA ILE A 407 30.55 -22.74 -12.66
C ILE A 407 29.05 -23.01 -12.83
N VAL A 408 28.71 -23.85 -13.80
CA VAL A 408 27.32 -24.20 -14.15
C VAL A 408 27.11 -25.71 -14.07
N LEU A 409 26.10 -26.16 -13.33
CA LEU A 409 25.71 -27.57 -13.28
C LEU A 409 24.76 -27.91 -14.44
N ALA A 410 25.14 -28.89 -15.25
CA ALA A 410 24.32 -29.44 -16.32
C ALA A 410 23.75 -30.80 -15.90
N ARG A 411 22.42 -30.88 -15.79
CA ARG A 411 21.72 -32.12 -15.46
C ARG A 411 21.67 -33.10 -16.63
N CYS A 412 21.81 -34.38 -16.34
CA CYS A 412 21.55 -35.46 -17.28
C CYS A 412 20.05 -35.62 -17.49
N GLN A 413 19.61 -35.64 -18.75
CA GLN A 413 18.25 -35.93 -19.18
C GLN A 413 18.27 -37.15 -20.10
N ALA A 414 17.59 -38.23 -19.70
CA ALA A 414 17.48 -39.44 -20.52
C ALA A 414 16.27 -39.33 -21.47
N HIS A 415 16.44 -39.79 -22.71
CA HIS A 415 15.35 -40.05 -23.65
C HIS A 415 14.84 -41.49 -23.51
N ASP A 416 13.61 -41.75 -23.95
CA ASP A 416 12.99 -43.09 -23.95
C ASP A 416 13.78 -44.13 -24.78
N ASN A 417 14.71 -43.68 -25.63
CA ASN A 417 15.61 -44.52 -26.44
C ASN A 417 16.97 -44.83 -25.76
N GLY A 418 17.15 -44.46 -24.49
CA GLY A 418 18.36 -44.74 -23.71
C GLY A 418 19.53 -43.77 -23.92
N ARG A 419 19.36 -42.71 -24.73
CA ARG A 419 20.39 -41.67 -24.93
C ARG A 419 20.28 -40.56 -23.89
N ASN A 420 21.42 -40.06 -23.44
CA ASN A 420 21.49 -38.96 -22.49
C ASN A 420 21.84 -37.64 -23.18
N HIS A 421 21.29 -36.55 -22.65
CA HIS A 421 21.67 -35.21 -23.04
C HIS A 421 21.73 -34.25 -21.85
N TRP A 422 22.55 -33.22 -22.01
CA TRP A 422 22.80 -32.19 -21.02
C TRP A 422 22.58 -30.84 -21.67
N LYS A 423 21.84 -29.97 -21.00
CA LYS A 423 21.61 -28.60 -21.47
C LYS A 423 22.39 -27.63 -20.60
N VAL A 424 23.46 -27.07 -21.15
CA VAL A 424 24.26 -26.03 -20.48
C VAL A 424 23.65 -24.67 -20.79
N ARG A 425 23.43 -23.86 -19.76
CA ARG A 425 22.95 -22.48 -19.90
C ARG A 425 24.04 -21.55 -19.44
N PHE A 426 24.51 -20.69 -20.32
CA PHE A 426 25.51 -19.69 -19.97
C PHE A 426 24.83 -18.53 -19.25
N ASP A 427 25.53 -17.95 -18.27
CA ASP A 427 25.14 -16.67 -17.72
C ASP A 427 25.71 -15.54 -18.59
N THR A 428 25.04 -15.31 -19.72
CA THR A 428 25.45 -14.31 -20.71
C THR A 428 25.44 -12.88 -20.17
N SER A 429 24.80 -12.65 -19.02
CA SER A 429 24.77 -11.32 -18.39
C SER A 429 26.04 -11.01 -17.60
N LEU A 430 26.72 -12.05 -17.08
CA LEU A 430 27.96 -11.93 -16.33
C LEU A 430 29.20 -11.90 -17.21
N LEU A 431 29.08 -12.34 -18.47
CA LEU A 431 30.13 -12.30 -19.48
C LEU A 431 31.49 -12.90 -18.99
N PRO A 432 31.52 -14.07 -18.32
CA PRO A 432 32.76 -14.65 -17.81
C PRO A 432 33.72 -15.01 -18.94
N ASP A 433 35.02 -14.98 -18.68
CA ASP A 433 36.03 -15.40 -19.65
C ASP A 433 35.95 -16.91 -19.93
N ILE A 434 35.66 -17.69 -18.89
CA ILE A 434 35.51 -19.15 -18.96
C ILE A 434 34.22 -19.59 -18.25
N THR A 435 33.41 -20.42 -18.92
CA THR A 435 32.31 -21.14 -18.27
C THR A 435 32.70 -22.59 -18.04
N VAL A 436 32.72 -23.00 -16.78
CA VAL A 436 32.98 -24.38 -16.36
C VAL A 436 31.64 -25.11 -16.26
N ALA A 437 31.31 -25.91 -17.27
CA ALA A 437 30.10 -26.72 -17.28
C ALA A 437 30.38 -28.09 -16.66
N VAL A 438 29.76 -28.37 -15.52
CA VAL A 438 29.85 -29.66 -14.82
C VAL A 438 28.71 -30.55 -15.30
N ARG A 439 29.00 -31.59 -16.08
CA ARG A 439 27.98 -32.59 -16.43
C ARG A 439 27.78 -33.53 -15.26
N LEU A 440 26.53 -33.83 -14.94
CA LEU A 440 26.21 -34.83 -13.93
C LEU A 440 25.98 -36.21 -14.54
N ASP A 441 26.17 -37.25 -13.74
CA ASP A 441 25.87 -38.63 -14.13
C ASP A 441 24.37 -38.86 -14.42
N GLN A 442 24.02 -40.07 -14.87
CA GLN A 442 22.64 -40.45 -15.19
C GLN A 442 21.68 -40.34 -13.99
N THR A 443 22.21 -40.48 -12.77
CA THR A 443 21.44 -40.35 -11.54
C THR A 443 21.34 -38.90 -11.04
N ASN A 444 22.07 -37.98 -11.68
CA ASN A 444 22.29 -36.61 -11.25
C ASN A 444 22.84 -36.50 -9.82
N ALA A 445 23.63 -37.49 -9.36
CA ALA A 445 24.12 -37.57 -7.99
C ALA A 445 25.62 -37.26 -7.84
N SER A 446 26.37 -37.23 -8.94
CA SER A 446 27.78 -36.85 -8.94
C SER A 446 28.19 -36.18 -10.26
N ALA A 447 29.32 -35.47 -10.24
CA ALA A 447 29.93 -34.92 -11.45
C ALA A 447 30.52 -36.06 -12.30
N LEU A 448 30.14 -36.08 -13.58
CA LEU A 448 30.61 -37.02 -14.57
C LEU A 448 31.92 -36.55 -15.22
N ASP A 449 31.92 -35.32 -15.71
CA ASP A 449 33.07 -34.65 -16.33
C ASP A 449 32.85 -33.12 -16.39
N TYR A 450 33.86 -32.40 -16.86
CA TYR A 450 33.92 -30.94 -16.88
C TYR A 450 34.23 -30.43 -18.27
N TYR A 451 33.58 -29.34 -18.66
CA TYR A 451 33.91 -28.62 -19.89
C TYR A 451 34.34 -27.21 -19.52
N LEU A 452 35.55 -26.82 -19.93
CA LEU A 452 36.08 -25.46 -19.74
C LEU A 452 35.87 -24.69 -21.03
N LEU A 453 34.79 -23.91 -21.10
CA LEU A 453 34.30 -23.31 -22.33
C LEU A 453 34.69 -21.81 -22.36
N PRO A 454 35.69 -21.41 -23.16
CA PRO A 454 36.07 -20.00 -23.27
C PRO A 454 34.98 -19.24 -24.01
N ARG A 455 34.67 -18.02 -23.54
CA ARG A 455 33.66 -17.16 -24.18
C ARG A 455 34.00 -16.84 -25.65
N LEU A 456 35.29 -16.75 -25.97
CA LEU A 456 35.77 -16.47 -27.32
C LEU A 456 35.31 -17.53 -28.33
N ASP A 457 35.27 -18.79 -27.91
CA ASP A 457 34.90 -19.92 -28.76
C ASP A 457 33.41 -20.26 -28.64
N PHE A 458 32.80 -19.99 -27.48
CA PHE A 458 31.42 -20.35 -27.15
C PHE A 458 30.57 -19.13 -26.80
N GLY A 459 30.15 -18.38 -27.82
CA GLY A 459 29.32 -17.16 -27.67
C GLY A 459 27.79 -17.38 -27.65
N GLN A 460 27.31 -18.62 -27.80
CA GLN A 460 25.87 -18.91 -27.82
C GLN A 460 25.30 -18.97 -26.39
N PRO A 461 24.05 -18.52 -26.15
CA PRO A 461 23.48 -18.48 -24.80
C PRO A 461 23.23 -19.86 -24.18
N ARG A 462 23.24 -20.93 -24.99
CA ARG A 462 23.04 -22.31 -24.55
C ARG A 462 23.78 -23.26 -25.49
N ILE A 463 24.32 -24.35 -24.94
CA ILE A 463 24.81 -25.49 -25.72
C ILE A 463 24.12 -26.78 -25.26
N HIS A 464 24.10 -27.75 -26.14
CA HIS A 464 23.55 -29.08 -25.91
C HIS A 464 24.68 -30.09 -26.03
N LEU A 465 24.91 -30.86 -24.97
CA LEU A 465 25.88 -31.95 -24.94
C LEU A 465 25.14 -33.28 -24.90
N ALA A 466 25.74 -34.32 -25.47
CA ALA A 466 25.24 -35.68 -25.51
C ALA A 466 26.33 -36.67 -25.06
N ASP A 467 26.00 -37.96 -25.06
CA ASP A 467 26.98 -39.02 -24.78
C ASP A 467 28.19 -38.98 -25.74
N GLN A 468 28.00 -38.49 -26.97
CA GLN A 468 29.06 -38.26 -27.96
C GLN A 468 28.87 -36.87 -28.58
N ASN A 469 29.90 -36.02 -28.53
CA ASN A 469 29.86 -34.66 -29.06
C ASN A 469 30.81 -34.47 -30.24
N PRO A 470 30.59 -33.43 -31.07
CA PRO A 470 31.59 -32.98 -32.04
C PRO A 470 32.95 -32.72 -31.39
N ILE A 471 34.02 -32.90 -32.16
CA ILE A 471 35.41 -32.74 -31.69
C ILE A 471 35.70 -31.35 -31.11
N GLU A 472 34.97 -30.33 -31.59
CA GLU A 472 35.02 -28.95 -31.10
C GLU A 472 34.65 -28.85 -29.61
N PHE A 473 33.74 -29.69 -29.10
CA PHE A 473 33.41 -29.73 -27.67
C PHE A 473 34.33 -30.66 -26.88
N GLU A 474 34.67 -31.83 -27.46
CA GLU A 474 35.54 -32.80 -26.78
C GLU A 474 36.96 -32.26 -26.54
N SER A 475 37.41 -31.29 -27.33
CA SER A 475 38.70 -30.60 -27.13
C SER A 475 38.76 -29.76 -25.85
N TYR A 476 37.60 -29.41 -25.27
CA TYR A 476 37.48 -28.64 -24.03
C TYR A 476 36.95 -29.48 -22.87
N ARG A 477 36.87 -30.81 -23.04
CA ARG A 477 36.40 -31.74 -22.02
C ARG A 477 37.58 -32.22 -21.16
N PHE A 478 37.36 -32.28 -19.86
CA PHE A 478 38.31 -32.73 -18.87
C PHE A 478 37.63 -33.64 -17.84
N ASP A 479 38.33 -34.68 -17.40
CA ASP A 479 37.81 -35.58 -16.36
C ASP A 479 37.85 -34.94 -14.96
N THR A 480 38.73 -33.95 -14.77
CA THR A 480 38.91 -33.20 -13.52
C THR A 480 39.04 -31.70 -13.79
N LEU A 481 38.94 -30.89 -12.73
CA LEU A 481 39.20 -29.45 -12.77
C LEU A 481 40.69 -29.08 -12.66
N ASP A 482 41.61 -30.05 -12.73
CA ASP A 482 43.04 -29.79 -12.52
C ASP A 482 43.62 -28.82 -13.56
N TYR A 483 43.09 -28.84 -14.79
CA TYR A 483 43.47 -27.87 -15.81
C TYR A 483 43.07 -26.43 -15.43
N LEU A 484 41.86 -26.25 -14.86
CA LEU A 484 41.41 -24.96 -14.31
C LEU A 484 42.32 -24.49 -13.18
N TYR A 485 42.70 -25.41 -12.29
CA TYR A 485 43.58 -25.11 -11.16
C TYR A 485 45.00 -24.75 -11.62
N GLY A 486 45.53 -25.44 -12.62
CA GLY A 486 46.84 -25.14 -13.22
C GLY A 486 46.91 -23.76 -13.86
N MET A 487 45.81 -23.28 -14.47
CA MET A 487 45.74 -21.89 -14.96
C MET A 487 45.84 -20.85 -13.83
N ALA A 488 45.55 -21.24 -12.60
CA ALA A 488 45.62 -20.36 -11.43
C ALA A 488 46.93 -20.49 -10.63
N GLU A 489 47.80 -21.45 -10.97
CA GLU A 489 49.03 -21.74 -10.25
C GLU A 489 50.02 -20.56 -10.30
N ARG A 490 50.67 -20.26 -9.15
CA ARG A 490 51.66 -19.18 -9.06
C ARG A 490 53.09 -19.73 -8.99
N ALA A 491 53.87 -19.47 -10.02
CA ALA A 491 55.30 -19.77 -10.04
C ALA A 491 56.14 -18.58 -9.53
N ARG A 492 57.10 -18.83 -8.63
CA ARG A 492 58.09 -17.83 -8.23
C ARG A 492 59.19 -17.75 -9.29
N LEU A 493 59.19 -16.70 -10.10
CA LEU A 493 60.29 -16.41 -11.02
C LEU A 493 61.49 -15.87 -10.21
N ARG A 494 62.58 -16.66 -10.11
CA ARG A 494 63.87 -16.13 -9.65
C ARG A 494 64.41 -15.20 -10.74
N ARG A 495 64.44 -13.89 -10.48
CA ARG A 495 65.25 -12.96 -11.30
C ARG A 495 66.72 -13.32 -11.10
N VAL A 496 67.40 -13.69 -12.18
CA VAL A 496 68.87 -13.73 -12.21
C VAL A 496 69.35 -12.28 -12.11
N ALA A 497 70.23 -12.04 -11.13
CA ALA A 497 70.77 -10.72 -10.78
C ALA A 497 71.67 -10.16 -11.88
#